data_AF-A0A2M6Z317-F1
#
_entry.id   AF-A0A2M6Z317-F1
#
_cell.length_a   1.000
_cell.length_b   1.000
_cell.length_c   1.000
_cell.angle_alpha   90.00
_cell.angle_beta   90.00
_cell.angle_gamma   90.00
#
_symmetry.space_group_name_H-M   'P 1'
#
loop_
_entity.id
_entity.type
_entity.pdbx_description
1 polymer ?
#
loop_
_entity_poly.entity_id
_entity_poly.type
_entity_poly.pdbx_seq_one_letter_code
_entity_poly.pdbx_strand_id
1 'polypeptide(L)' 'MILIIGLGNPGKKFQKTRHNLGFQAIDEIAANFQ' A
#
# COMPACT_ATOMS: atom_id res chain seq x y z
N MET A 1 19.99 5.36 -4.79
CA MET A 1 19.06 4.62 -3.91
C MET A 1 17.65 5.12 -4.20
N ILE A 2 16.66 4.24 -4.34
CA ILE A 2 15.26 4.62 -4.58
C ILE A 2 14.43 4.17 -3.37
N LEU A 3 13.52 5.02 -2.90
CA LEU A 3 12.56 4.73 -1.82
C LEU A 3 11.14 4.95 -2.35
N ILE A 4 10.30 3.93 -2.21
CA ILE A 4 8.88 3.97 -2.59
C ILE A 4 8.06 3.82 -1.31
N ILE A 5 7.03 4.67 -1.14
CA ILE A 5 6.19 4.70 0.05
C ILE A 5 4.72 4.67 -0.37
N GLY A 6 3.93 3.78 0.24
CA GLY A 6 2.48 3.77 0.14
C GLY A 6 1.86 4.57 1.29
N LEU A 7 1.04 5.58 0.98
CA LEU A 7 0.27 6.33 1.97
C LEU A 7 -1.09 5.69 2.21
N GLY A 8 -1.60 5.80 3.45
CA GLY A 8 -2.89 5.25 3.85
C GLY A 8 -3.16 5.40 5.35
N ASN A 9 -4.34 4.99 5.78
CA ASN A 9 -4.75 5.01 7.19
C ASN A 9 -4.68 3.61 7.83
N PRO A 10 -4.17 3.48 9.07
CA PRO A 10 -4.05 2.20 9.76
C PRO A 10 -5.38 1.70 10.34
N GLY A 11 -5.60 0.38 10.28
CA GLY A 11 -6.73 -0.33 10.90
C GLY A 11 -7.74 -0.92 9.91
N LYS A 12 -8.43 -1.99 10.35
CA LYS A 12 -9.35 -2.78 9.49
C LYS A 12 -10.43 -1.94 8.80
N LYS A 13 -10.92 -0.88 9.44
CA LYS A 13 -11.95 0.01 8.90
C LYS A 13 -11.54 0.73 7.60
N PHE A 14 -10.24 0.89 7.33
CA PHE A 14 -9.76 1.65 6.17
C PHE A 14 -9.27 0.79 5.00
N GLN A 15 -9.19 -0.53 5.16
CA GLN A 15 -8.56 -1.44 4.20
C GLN A 15 -9.11 -1.32 2.76
N LYS A 16 -10.40 -1.00 2.61
CA LYS A 16 -11.08 -0.89 1.30
C LYS A 16 -11.47 0.55 0.94
N THR A 17 -10.79 1.53 1.52
CA THR A 17 -10.99 2.94 1.15
C THR A 17 -10.05 3.35 0.03
N ARG A 18 -10.48 4.25 -0.85
CA ARG A 18 -9.63 4.79 -1.93
C ARG A 18 -8.36 5.46 -1.40
N HIS A 19 -8.40 6.00 -0.18
CA HIS A 19 -7.26 6.62 0.50
C HIS A 19 -6.15 5.61 0.86
N ASN A 20 -6.45 4.31 0.90
CA ASN A 20 -5.51 3.25 1.22
C ASN A 20 -4.97 2.53 -0.04
N LEU A 21 -5.22 3.05 -1.24
CA LEU A 21 -4.70 2.46 -2.47
C LEU A 21 -3.16 2.39 -2.47
N GLY A 22 -2.49 3.35 -1.82
CA GLY A 22 -1.04 3.33 -1.65
C GLY A 22 -0.54 2.10 -0.90
N PHE A 23 -1.24 1.67 0.17
CA PHE A 23 -0.89 0.43 0.88
C PHE A 23 -1.09 -0.80 -0.02
N GLN A 24 -2.23 -0.87 -0.71
CA GLN A 24 -2.53 -1.99 -1.62
C GLN A 24 -1.51 -2.10 -2.76
N ALA A 25 -1.06 -0.97 -3.30
CA ALA A 25 -0.04 -0.95 -4.36
C ALA A 25 1.31 -1.48 -3.88
N ILE A 26 1.73 -1.14 -2.65
CA ILE A 26 2.97 -1.67 -2.06
C ILE A 26 2.85 -3.17 -1.82
N ASP A 27 1.71 -3.65 -1.32
CA ASP A 27 1.48 -5.09 -1.11
C ASP A 27 1.62 -5.87 -2.43
N GLU A 28 1.00 -5.40 -3.52
CA GLU A 28 1.10 -6.02 -4.85
C GLU A 28 2.51 -5.95 -5.44
N ILE A 29 3.20 -4.80 -5.29
CA ILE A 29 4.58 -4.68 -5.75
C ILE A 29 5.46 -5.67 -5.00
N ALA A 30 5.39 -5.72 -3.66
CA ALA A 30 6.18 -6.64 -2.85
C ALA A 30 5.90 -8.11 -3.16
N ALA A 31 4.64 -8.46 -3.47
CA ALA A 31 4.26 -9.82 -3.85
C ALA A 31 4.85 -10.26 -5.21
N ASN A 32 5.11 -9.32 -6.11
CA ASN A 32 5.57 -9.59 -7.48
C ASN A 32 7.02 -9.13 -7.75
N PHE A 33 7.71 -8.55 -6.75
CA PHE A 33 9.09 -8.10 -6.89
C PHE A 33 10.03 -9.31 -6.78
N GLN A 34 10.77 -9.61 -7.85
CA GLN A 34 11.77 -10.68 -7.91
C GLN A 34 13.11 -10.23 -7.31
#